data_AF-A0A8C2SW31-F1
#
_entry.id   AF-A0A8C2SW31-F1
#
_cell.length_a   1.000
_cell.length_b   1.000
_cell.length_c   1.000
_cell.angle_alpha   90.00
_cell.angle_beta   90.00
_cell.angle_gamma   90.00
#
_symmetry.space_group_name_H-M   'P 1'
#
loop_
_entity.id
_entity.type
_entity.pdbx_description
1 polymer ?
#
loop_
_entity_poly.entity_id
_entity_poly.type
_entity_poly.pdbx_seq_one_letter_code
_entity_poly.pdbx_strand_id
1 'polypeptide(L)'
;MAGGVELGFAEPVGPDGVWRLRSAQFPSKVGGRPAWLGEAGLPGSDALRCGRCLQPRAFLLQLYAPLPGRPDAFHRSLFVFACRERICASVYGWSSSDA
;
A
#
# COMPACT_ATOMS: atom_id res chain seq x y z
N MET A 1 -8.59 -9.32 16.27
CA MET A 1 -7.17 -9.58 16.01
C MET A 1 -6.57 -9.55 17.39
N ALA A 2 -6.65 -10.69 18.07
CA ALA A 2 -5.67 -11.01 19.09
C ALA A 2 -4.29 -10.79 18.44
N GLY A 3 -3.31 -10.26 19.18
CA GLY A 3 -2.00 -9.87 18.64
C GLY A 3 -1.25 -11.04 18.00
N GLY A 4 -1.51 -11.28 16.71
CA GLY A 4 -0.93 -12.34 15.91
C GLY A 4 -0.42 -11.79 14.57
N VAL A 5 0.51 -12.53 13.97
CA VAL A 5 1.09 -12.21 12.67
C VAL A 5 0.30 -12.94 11.59
N GLU A 6 -0.18 -12.20 10.59
CA GLU A 6 -0.78 -12.77 9.38
C GLU A 6 0.30 -12.95 8.32
N LEU A 7 0.39 -14.15 7.74
CA LEU A 7 1.37 -14.52 6.72
C LEU A 7 0.66 -14.86 5.41
N GLY A 8 1.30 -14.57 4.29
CA GLY A 8 0.79 -14.89 2.97
C GLY A 8 1.83 -14.67 1.87
N PHE A 9 1.54 -15.17 0.67
CA PHE A 9 2.39 -15.01 -0.50
C PHE A 9 1.73 -14.08 -1.52
N ALA A 10 2.56 -13.36 -2.27
CA ALA A 10 2.08 -12.58 -3.41
C ALA A 10 1.92 -13.51 -4.62
N GLU A 11 0.71 -13.61 -5.14
CA GLU A 11 0.39 -14.41 -6.32
C GLU A 11 -0.15 -13.52 -7.45
N PRO A 12 0.21 -13.80 -8.72
CA PRO A 12 -0.41 -13.14 -9.85
C PRO A 12 -1.92 -13.40 -9.89
N VAL A 13 -2.70 -12.35 -10.15
CA VAL A 13 -4.14 -12.47 -10.31
C VAL A 13 -4.47 -12.64 -11.79
N GLY A 14 -4.99 -13.82 -12.15
CA GLY A 14 -5.50 -14.08 -13.50
C GLY A 14 -6.76 -13.28 -13.84
N PRO A 15 -7.20 -13.29 -15.12
CA PRO A 15 -8.35 -12.50 -15.60
C PRO A 15 -9.62 -12.70 -14.77
N ASP A 16 -9.93 -13.95 -14.40
CA ASP A 16 -11.13 -14.31 -13.63
C ASP A 16 -11.06 -13.90 -12.16
N GLY A 17 -9.87 -13.49 -11.68
CA GLY A 17 -9.64 -13.11 -10.29
C GLY A 17 -9.65 -11.60 -10.04
N VAL A 18 -9.75 -10.76 -11.08
CA VAL A 18 -9.61 -9.29 -10.98
C VAL A 18 -10.68 -8.67 -10.09
N TRP A 19 -11.87 -9.26 -10.01
CA TRP A 19 -12.94 -8.78 -9.14
C TRP A 19 -12.54 -8.74 -7.66
N ARG A 20 -11.59 -9.59 -7.23
CA ARG A 20 -11.04 -9.61 -5.86
C ARG A 20 -10.25 -8.35 -5.52
N LEU A 21 -9.79 -7.60 -6.53
CA LEU A 21 -8.98 -6.39 -6.34
C LEU A 21 -9.82 -5.11 -6.21
N ARG A 22 -11.16 -5.22 -6.20
CA ARG A 22 -12.07 -4.08 -6.07
C ARG A 22 -12.23 -3.66 -4.61
N SER A 23 -12.51 -2.37 -4.37
CA SER A 23 -12.67 -1.79 -3.03
C SER A 23 -13.65 -2.55 -2.13
N ALA A 24 -14.79 -2.98 -2.68
CA ALA A 24 -15.82 -3.73 -1.94
C ALA A 24 -15.35 -5.10 -1.42
N GLN A 25 -14.20 -5.59 -1.88
CA GLN A 25 -13.60 -6.86 -1.45
C GLN A 25 -12.49 -6.68 -0.42
N PHE A 26 -12.17 -5.44 -0.02
CA PHE A 26 -11.15 -5.10 0.97
C PHE A 26 -9.81 -5.84 0.77
N PRO A 27 -9.16 -5.69 -0.40
CA PRO A 27 -8.02 -6.54 -0.76
C PRO A 27 -6.73 -6.17 0.00
N SER A 28 -5.93 -7.20 0.28
CA SER A 28 -4.47 -7.06 0.41
C SER A 28 -3.84 -7.32 -0.96
N LYS A 29 -3.05 -6.36 -1.49
CA LYS A 29 -2.49 -6.45 -2.85
C LYS A 29 -1.22 -5.63 -3.04
N VAL A 30 -0.40 -6.03 -4.01
CA VAL A 30 0.81 -5.32 -4.45
C VAL A 30 0.56 -4.70 -5.82
N GLY A 31 0.92 -3.44 -5.99
CA GLY A 31 0.86 -2.71 -7.27
C GLY A 31 -0.54 -2.38 -7.80
N GLY A 32 -0.58 -1.82 -9.01
CA GLY A 32 -1.78 -1.32 -9.67
C GLY A 32 -2.30 -0.01 -9.07
N ARG A 33 -3.61 0.21 -9.12
CA ARG A 33 -4.27 1.38 -8.47
C ARG A 33 -4.76 0.99 -7.07
N PRO A 34 -4.72 1.87 -6.07
CA PRO A 34 -5.26 1.59 -4.74
C PRO A 34 -6.77 1.30 -4.82
N ALA A 35 -7.22 0.32 -4.06
CA ALA A 35 -8.65 0.03 -3.88
C ALA A 35 -9.12 0.75 -2.61
N TRP A 36 -9.46 2.04 -2.75
CA TRP A 36 -9.80 2.89 -1.61
C TRP A 36 -10.96 2.34 -0.80
N LEU A 37 -10.85 2.40 0.53
CA LEU A 37 -11.87 1.89 1.44
C LEU A 37 -13.19 2.68 1.32
N GLY A 38 -13.10 3.97 1.03
CA GLY A 38 -14.20 4.88 0.73
C GLY A 38 -13.68 6.12 0.00
N GLU A 39 -14.59 6.98 -0.44
CA GLU A 39 -14.23 8.18 -1.23
C GLU A 39 -13.94 9.42 -0.37
N ALA A 40 -14.27 9.36 0.93
CA ALA A 40 -14.02 10.46 1.85
C ALA A 40 -12.54 10.51 2.27
N GLY A 41 -11.97 11.72 2.31
CA GLY A 41 -10.64 11.95 2.87
C GLY A 41 -9.47 11.36 2.07
N LEU A 42 -9.66 11.12 0.77
CA LEU A 42 -8.59 10.64 -0.10
C LEU A 42 -7.43 11.65 -0.15
N PRO A 43 -6.17 11.17 -0.16
CA PRO A 43 -5.02 12.06 -0.24
C PRO A 43 -5.01 12.79 -1.58
N GLY A 44 -4.85 14.11 -1.53
CA GLY A 44 -4.55 14.92 -2.70
C GLY A 44 -3.17 14.59 -3.29
N SER A 45 -2.90 15.10 -4.49
CA SER A 45 -1.62 14.91 -5.20
C SER A 45 -0.41 15.29 -4.35
N ASP A 46 -0.50 16.39 -3.59
CA ASP A 46 0.61 16.88 -2.77
C ASP A 46 0.92 15.98 -1.57
N ALA A 47 -0.10 15.36 -0.97
CA ALA A 47 0.08 14.38 0.10
C ALA A 47 0.80 13.11 -0.37
N LEU A 48 0.77 12.84 -1.68
CA LEU A 48 1.43 11.71 -2.31
C LEU A 48 2.78 12.07 -2.95
N ARG A 49 3.32 13.27 -2.71
CA ARG A 49 4.68 13.63 -3.16
C ARG A 49 5.75 13.05 -2.24
N CYS A 50 6.90 12.77 -2.81
CA CYS A 50 8.09 12.43 -2.04
C CYS A 50 8.59 13.67 -1.29
N GLY A 51 8.73 13.60 0.03
CA GLY A 51 9.26 14.71 0.83
C GLY A 51 10.70 15.12 0.51
N ARG A 52 11.44 14.34 -0.29
CA ARG A 52 12.83 14.64 -0.69
C ARG A 52 12.95 15.21 -2.09
N CYS A 53 12.49 14.48 -3.11
CA CYS A 53 12.60 14.92 -4.51
C CYS A 53 11.34 15.61 -5.06
N LEU A 54 10.28 15.70 -4.26
CA LEU A 54 8.98 16.30 -4.61
C LEU A 54 8.23 15.63 -5.77
N GLN A 55 8.79 14.56 -6.34
CA GLN A 55 8.15 13.76 -7.37
C GLN A 55 6.98 12.94 -6.80
N PRO A 56 5.93 12.66 -7.59
CA PRO A 56 4.84 11.79 -7.19
C PRO A 56 5.35 10.41 -6.78
N ARG A 57 4.87 9.90 -5.64
CA ARG A 57 5.11 8.52 -5.22
C ARG A 57 4.19 7.57 -6.00
N ALA A 58 4.66 6.36 -6.25
CA ALA A 58 3.86 5.31 -6.81
C ALA A 58 3.21 4.48 -5.70
N PHE A 59 1.99 3.99 -5.97
CA PHE A 59 1.35 3.01 -5.11
C PHE A 59 2.16 1.70 -5.13
N LEU A 60 2.62 1.27 -3.96
CA LEU A 60 3.41 0.06 -3.80
C LEU A 60 2.53 -1.13 -3.40
N LEU A 61 1.78 -0.99 -2.31
CA LEU A 61 0.92 -2.05 -1.80
C LEU A 61 -0.20 -1.50 -0.90
N GLN A 62 -1.23 -2.31 -0.72
CA GLN A 62 -2.30 -2.11 0.24
C GLN A 62 -2.48 -3.38 1.07
N LEU A 63 -2.74 -3.21 2.37
CA LEU A 63 -3.04 -4.30 3.29
C LEU A 63 -4.39 -4.05 3.94
N TYR A 64 -5.27 -5.06 3.95
CA TYR A 64 -6.41 -5.07 4.83
C TYR A 64 -5.94 -5.39 6.25
N ALA A 65 -6.21 -4.48 7.19
CA ALA A 65 -5.63 -4.50 8.54
C ALA A 65 -6.68 -4.08 9.57
N PRO A 66 -7.77 -4.88 9.74
CA PRO A 66 -8.85 -4.59 10.67
C PRO A 66 -8.31 -4.45 12.09
N LEU A 67 -8.94 -3.60 12.91
CA LEU A 67 -8.53 -3.38 14.31
C LEU A 67 -9.66 -3.74 15.28
N PRO A 68 -9.78 -5.02 15.68
CA PRO A 68 -10.83 -5.44 16.60
C PRO A 68 -10.68 -4.79 17.97
N GLY A 69 -11.82 -4.44 18.57
CA GLY A 69 -11.87 -3.59 19.76
C GLY A 69 -11.97 -2.10 19.44
N ARG A 70 -11.84 -1.68 18.17
CA ARG A 70 -12.12 -0.32 17.71
C ARG A 70 -13.32 -0.33 16.73
N PRO A 71 -14.55 -0.01 17.20
CA PRO A 71 -15.77 -0.14 16.39
C PRO A 71 -15.78 0.68 15.09
N ASP A 72 -15.15 1.86 15.09
CA ASP A 72 -15.00 2.75 13.94
C ASP A 72 -13.91 2.33 12.94
N ALA A 73 -13.17 1.25 13.23
CA ALA A 73 -12.08 0.74 12.41
C ALA A 73 -12.24 -0.76 12.07
N PHE A 74 -13.50 -1.20 11.94
CA PHE A 74 -13.82 -2.58 11.56
C PHE A 74 -13.20 -2.94 10.20
N HIS A 75 -13.40 -2.09 9.19
CA HIS A 75 -12.61 -2.12 7.96
C HIS A 75 -11.54 -1.05 8.04
N ARG A 76 -10.29 -1.47 8.02
CA ARG A 76 -9.14 -0.56 7.99
C ARG A 76 -8.17 -1.08 6.94
N SER A 77 -7.65 -0.18 6.12
CA SER A 77 -6.62 -0.49 5.14
C SER A 77 -5.41 0.39 5.33
N LEU A 78 -4.23 -0.20 5.18
CA LEU A 78 -2.97 0.52 5.07
C LEU A 78 -2.60 0.64 3.60
N PHE A 79 -2.20 1.84 3.18
CA PHE A 79 -1.75 2.12 1.82
C PHE A 79 -0.30 2.59 1.87
N VAL A 80 0.57 1.96 1.09
CA VAL A 80 1.99 2.30 1.03
C VAL A 80 2.30 2.91 -0.32
N PHE A 81 2.86 4.11 -0.30
CA PHE A 81 3.33 4.83 -1.47
C PHE A 81 4.84 5.03 -1.38
N ALA A 82 5.57 4.69 -2.44
CA ALA A 82 7.03 4.73 -2.46
C ALA A 82 7.54 5.67 -3.57
N CYS A 83 8.65 6.36 -3.28
CA CYS A 83 9.36 7.14 -4.29
C CYS A 83 10.09 6.19 -5.25
N ARG A 84 10.03 6.47 -6.55
CA ARG A 84 10.72 5.68 -7.59
C ARG A 84 12.12 6.18 -7.93
N GLU A 85 12.49 7.35 -7.41
CA GLU A 85 13.79 7.94 -7.67
C GLU A 85 14.88 7.19 -6.90
N ARG A 86 15.90 6.68 -7.63
CA ARG A 86 17.03 5.94 -7.03
C ARG A 86 17.70 6.71 -5.89
N ILE A 87 17.85 8.02 -6.06
CA ILE A 87 18.45 8.89 -5.04
C ILE A 87 17.67 8.89 -3.72
N CYS A 88 16.36 8.58 -3.76
CA CYS A 88 15.49 8.53 -2.58
C CYS A 88 15.39 7.13 -1.97
N ALA A 89 15.72 6.08 -2.72
CA ALA A 89 15.69 4.70 -2.23
C ALA A 89 16.89 4.38 -1.30
N SER A 90 17.98 5.14 -1.40
CA SER A 90 19.15 4.99 -0.53
C SER A 90 18.97 5.73 0.80
N VAL A 91 18.28 5.09 1.74
CA VAL A 91 18.37 5.47 3.16
C VAL A 91 18.58 4.19 3.97
N TYR A 92 19.78 4.10 4.55
CA TYR A 92 20.46 2.97 5.20
C TYR A 92 21.19 1.99 4.26
N GLY A 93 22.38 2.40 3.80
CA GLY A 93 23.50 1.47 3.60
C GLY A 93 23.72 0.84 2.22
N TRP A 94 22.90 1.08 1.20
CA TRP A 94 23.21 0.56 -0.14
C TRP A 94 24.07 1.55 -0.93
N SER A 95 25.36 1.26 -1.03
CA SER A 95 26.29 1.96 -1.91
C SER A 95 26.43 1.21 -3.23
N SER A 96 26.59 1.91 -4.35
CA SER A 96 26.79 1.28 -5.67
C SER A 96 28.09 0.47 -5.78
N SER A 97 28.96 0.54 -4.77
CA SER A 97 30.17 -0.27 -4.61
C SER A 97 29.92 -1.67 -4.06
N ASP A 98 28.70 -2.00 -3.66
CA ASP A 98 28.32 -3.33 -3.14
C ASP A 98 27.66 -4.23 -4.20
N ALA A 99 27.80 -3.88 -5.49
CA ALA A 99 27.29 -4.62 -6.65
C ALA A 99 28.42 -5.24 -7.47
#